data_AF-A0A4T2GL74-F1
#
_entry.id   AF-A0A4T2GL74-F1
#
_cell.length_a   1.000
_cell.length_b   1.000
_cell.length_c   1.000
_cell.angle_alpha   90.00
_cell.angle_beta   90.00
_cell.angle_gamma   90.00
#
_symmetry.space_group_name_H-M   'P 1'
#
loop_
_entity.id
_entity.type
_entity.pdbx_description
1 polymer ?
#
loop_
_entity_poly.entity_id
_entity_poly.type
_entity_poly.pdbx_seq_one_letter_code
_entity_poly.pdbx_strand_id
1 'polypeptide(L)'
;MGQTIVEELRTFRKLIIEFEQATRENEAAKLKVKEAKDYQPKRLAGFDDAYLTKFVVDRIGEAPTLFGPLDLRRLSQRAVAKRDAAIQRYNEKLEQVKQEYNHLYHDKRQEFQRLDQEEKTGKLSFAEEQLYKTSQVLAEVTRKVESVNLLPPSLYSCHAIDRLITYFEDWRADTLKEAINLYFDESWRKDESQRLQRSFEALAQQMKGNEEQVSEVLKLVRETRDTLFEMRSKVDDIDYSIYELKNK
;
A
#
# COMPACT_ATOMS: atom_id res chain seq x y z
N MET A 1 30.33 30.14 -29.24
CA MET A 1 29.81 28.76 -29.38
C MET A 1 28.85 28.40 -28.24
N GLY A 2 29.18 28.64 -26.97
CA GLY A 2 28.27 28.32 -25.85
C GLY A 2 26.89 28.99 -25.90
N GLN A 3 26.79 30.26 -26.33
CA GLN A 3 25.49 30.97 -26.40
C GLN A 3 24.48 30.31 -27.36
N THR A 4 24.93 29.78 -28.50
CA THR A 4 24.05 29.12 -29.48
C THR A 4 23.50 27.79 -28.94
N ILE A 5 24.33 27.02 -28.22
CA ILE A 5 23.92 25.75 -27.60
C ILE A 5 22.90 25.99 -26.47
N VAL A 6 23.08 27.04 -25.67
CA VAL A 6 22.13 27.41 -24.62
C VAL A 6 20.77 27.80 -25.20
N GLU A 7 20.73 28.53 -26.32
CA GLU A 7 19.48 28.88 -27.00
C GLU A 7 18.76 27.65 -27.58
N GLU A 8 19.50 26.71 -28.17
CA GLU A 8 18.98 25.42 -28.62
C GLU A 8 18.40 24.61 -27.45
N LEU A 9 19.13 24.51 -26.33
CA LEU A 9 18.67 23.84 -25.11
C LEU A 9 17.42 24.50 -24.52
N ARG A 10 17.33 25.83 -24.51
CA ARG A 10 16.14 26.56 -24.04
C ARG A 10 14.92 26.32 -24.94
N THR A 11 15.13 26.18 -26.25
CA THR A 11 14.07 25.84 -27.20
C THR A 11 13.63 24.39 -27.01
N PHE A 12 14.59 23.46 -26.89
CA PHE A 12 14.32 22.06 -26.61
C PHE A 12 13.61 21.86 -25.25
N ARG A 13 13.97 22.65 -24.24
CA ARG A 13 13.30 22.67 -22.94
C ARG A 13 11.80 22.92 -23.06
N LYS A 14 11.37 23.88 -23.90
CA LYS A 14 9.94 24.16 -24.10
C LYS A 14 9.19 22.95 -24.63
N LEU A 15 9.80 22.25 -25.58
CA LEU A 15 9.24 21.01 -26.14
C LEU A 15 9.21 19.87 -25.10
N ILE A 16 10.21 19.81 -24.22
CA ILE A 16 10.25 18.83 -23.13
C ILE A 16 9.22 19.11 -22.04
N ILE A 17 8.85 20.37 -21.80
CA ILE A 17 7.71 20.71 -20.94
C ILE A 17 6.41 20.11 -21.50
N GLU A 18 6.16 20.28 -22.80
CA GLU A 18 5.00 19.68 -23.47
C GLU A 18 5.03 18.15 -23.38
N PHE A 19 6.21 17.54 -23.56
CA PHE A 19 6.41 16.10 -23.44
C PHE A 19 6.14 15.57 -22.02
N GLU A 20 6.69 16.23 -21.00
CA GLU A 20 6.46 15.86 -19.59
C GLU A 20 4.97 16.02 -19.24
N GLN A 21 4.31 17.08 -19.71
CA GLN A 21 2.88 17.29 -19.50
C GLN A 21 2.06 16.18 -20.17
N ALA A 22 2.29 15.89 -21.45
CA ALA A 22 1.60 14.83 -22.18
C ALA A 22 1.81 13.45 -21.53
N THR A 23 3.02 13.19 -21.00
CA THR A 23 3.34 11.97 -20.27
C THR A 23 2.52 11.88 -18.97
N ARG A 24 2.45 12.96 -18.19
CA ARG A 24 1.65 13.01 -16.95
C ARG A 24 0.16 12.81 -17.23
N GLU A 25 -0.37 13.47 -18.25
CA GLU A 25 -1.77 13.33 -18.66
C GLU A 25 -2.10 11.90 -19.12
N ASN A 26 -1.19 11.27 -19.86
CA ASN A 26 -1.32 9.88 -20.28
C ASN A 26 -1.30 8.90 -19.09
N GLU A 27 -0.37 9.09 -18.14
CA GLU A 27 -0.31 8.31 -16.90
C GLU A 27 -1.60 8.47 -16.07
N ALA A 28 -2.10 9.70 -15.92
CA ALA A 28 -3.36 9.97 -15.24
C ALA A 28 -4.56 9.31 -15.95
N ALA A 29 -4.59 9.30 -17.29
CA ALA A 29 -5.62 8.62 -18.06
C ALA A 29 -5.55 7.09 -17.88
N LYS A 30 -4.35 6.49 -17.85
CA LYS A 30 -4.17 5.06 -17.53
C LYS A 30 -4.71 4.72 -16.14
N LEU A 31 -4.48 5.58 -15.15
CA LEU A 31 -5.01 5.39 -13.81
C LEU A 31 -6.54 5.41 -13.79
N LYS A 32 -7.17 6.37 -14.47
CA LYS A 32 -8.63 6.44 -14.60
C LYS A 32 -9.23 5.19 -15.26
N VAL A 33 -8.55 4.60 -16.25
CA VAL A 33 -8.97 3.33 -16.84
C VAL A 33 -8.91 2.19 -15.83
N LYS A 34 -7.87 2.12 -14.99
CA LYS A 34 -7.79 1.13 -13.90
C LYS A 34 -8.93 1.33 -12.90
N GLU A 35 -9.14 2.55 -12.43
CA GLU A 35 -10.24 2.89 -11.51
C GLU A 35 -11.62 2.53 -12.10
N ALA A 36 -11.83 2.76 -13.40
CA ALA A 36 -13.07 2.41 -14.08
C ALA A 36 -13.26 0.88 -14.21
N LYS A 37 -12.19 0.10 -14.36
CA LYS A 37 -12.24 -1.37 -14.37
C LYS A 37 -12.61 -1.93 -12.99
N ASP A 38 -12.00 -1.37 -11.96
CA ASP A 38 -12.21 -1.75 -10.56
C ASP A 38 -13.53 -1.21 -9.99
N TYR A 39 -14.19 -0.28 -10.71
CA TYR A 39 -15.48 0.24 -10.33
C TYR A 39 -16.53 -0.88 -10.21
N GLN A 40 -17.13 -0.94 -9.03
CA GLN A 40 -18.27 -1.80 -8.72
C GLN A 40 -19.46 -0.90 -8.39
N PRO A 41 -20.47 -0.86 -9.28
CA PRO A 41 -21.73 -0.21 -8.99
C PRO A 41 -22.40 -0.83 -7.76
N LYS A 42 -23.16 -0.02 -7.02
CA LYS A 42 -23.73 -0.40 -5.72
C LYS A 42 -25.25 -0.33 -5.68
N ARG A 43 -25.96 -0.09 -6.79
CA ARG A 43 -27.43 0.07 -6.74
C ARG A 43 -28.10 -1.23 -6.32
N LEU A 44 -27.74 -2.35 -6.95
CA LEU A 44 -28.29 -3.64 -6.59
C LEU A 44 -27.91 -4.06 -5.16
N ALA A 45 -26.62 -3.92 -4.81
CA ALA A 45 -26.13 -4.27 -3.48
C ALA A 45 -26.81 -3.43 -2.38
N GLY A 46 -26.91 -2.10 -2.57
CA GLY A 46 -27.57 -1.21 -1.62
C GLY A 46 -29.08 -1.44 -1.53
N PHE A 47 -29.73 -1.86 -2.62
CA PHE A 47 -31.12 -2.28 -2.59
C PHE A 47 -31.29 -3.55 -1.74
N ASP A 48 -30.51 -4.59 -2.02
CA ASP A 48 -30.61 -5.85 -1.29
C ASP A 48 -30.28 -5.66 0.20
N ASP A 49 -29.25 -4.87 0.54
CA ASP A 49 -28.90 -4.56 1.95
C ASP A 49 -30.04 -3.85 2.71
N ALA A 50 -30.78 -2.96 2.04
CA ALA A 50 -31.84 -2.16 2.66
C ALA A 50 -33.16 -2.93 2.82
N TYR A 51 -33.49 -3.84 1.90
CA TYR A 51 -34.82 -4.46 1.81
C TYR A 51 -34.82 -5.95 2.15
N LEU A 52 -33.76 -6.71 1.84
CA LEU A 52 -33.74 -8.16 2.05
C LEU A 52 -33.88 -8.52 3.54
N THR A 53 -33.12 -7.86 4.40
CA THR A 53 -33.15 -8.15 5.85
C THR A 53 -34.54 -7.89 6.45
N LYS A 54 -35.18 -6.77 6.05
CA LYS A 54 -36.54 -6.45 6.50
C LYS A 54 -37.55 -7.48 6.00
N PHE A 55 -37.45 -7.84 4.72
CA PHE A 55 -38.34 -8.82 4.10
C PHE A 55 -38.23 -10.21 4.76
N VAL A 56 -37.01 -10.64 5.12
CA VAL A 56 -36.78 -11.90 5.84
C VAL A 56 -37.40 -11.86 7.24
N VAL A 57 -37.17 -10.79 7.99
CA VAL A 57 -37.72 -10.63 9.36
C VAL A 57 -39.25 -10.58 9.34
N ASP A 58 -39.86 -9.89 8.37
CA ASP A 58 -41.32 -9.80 8.25
C ASP A 58 -41.98 -11.16 7.93
N ARG A 59 -41.27 -12.07 7.26
CA ARG A 59 -41.82 -13.37 6.82
C ARG A 59 -41.52 -14.53 7.77
N ILE A 60 -40.32 -14.57 8.37
CA ILE A 60 -39.86 -15.70 9.19
C ILE A 60 -39.64 -15.29 10.65
N GLY A 61 -39.45 -13.99 10.91
CA GLY A 61 -39.00 -13.46 12.19
C GLY A 61 -37.47 -13.37 12.29
N GLU A 62 -36.98 -13.05 13.48
CA GLU A 62 -35.54 -12.94 13.74
C GLU A 62 -34.85 -14.32 13.68
N ALA A 63 -33.57 -14.31 13.30
CA ALA A 63 -32.77 -15.52 13.27
C ALA A 63 -32.63 -16.14 14.68
N PRO A 64 -32.67 -17.48 14.81
CA PRO A 64 -32.51 -18.14 16.10
C PRO A 64 -31.17 -17.76 16.76
N THR A 65 -31.22 -17.36 18.02
CA THR A 65 -30.04 -16.96 18.77
C THR A 65 -29.04 -18.11 18.91
N LEU A 66 -27.77 -17.84 18.60
CA LEU A 66 -26.67 -18.77 18.82
C LEU A 66 -26.34 -18.83 20.31
N PHE A 67 -25.90 -20.00 20.78
CA PHE A 67 -25.33 -20.10 22.13
C PHE A 67 -24.06 -19.27 22.22
N GLY A 68 -23.99 -18.40 23.23
CA GLY A 68 -22.78 -17.66 23.54
C GLY A 68 -21.64 -18.58 24.01
N PRO A 69 -20.39 -18.09 24.05
CA PRO A 69 -19.24 -18.89 24.46
C PRO A 69 -19.41 -19.57 25.84
N LEU A 70 -20.07 -18.89 26.78
CA LEU A 70 -20.27 -19.34 28.18
C LEU A 70 -21.68 -19.89 28.47
N ASP A 71 -22.48 -20.19 27.45
CA ASP A 71 -23.85 -20.68 27.66
C ASP A 71 -23.88 -22.14 28.15
N LEU A 72 -24.35 -22.36 29.38
CA LEU A 72 -24.44 -23.68 30.02
C LEU A 72 -25.35 -24.66 29.27
N ARG A 73 -26.27 -24.18 28.43
CA ARG A 73 -27.14 -25.02 27.61
C ARG A 73 -26.36 -25.85 26.58
N ARG A 74 -25.13 -25.44 26.25
CA ARG A 74 -24.22 -26.19 25.36
C ARG A 74 -23.83 -27.56 25.89
N LEU A 75 -23.89 -27.76 27.21
CA LEU A 75 -23.58 -29.04 27.85
C LEU A 75 -24.72 -30.07 27.72
N SER A 76 -25.93 -29.62 27.38
CA SER A 76 -27.08 -30.50 27.20
C SER A 76 -27.28 -30.88 25.73
N GLN A 77 -27.09 -32.16 25.42
CA GLN A 77 -27.31 -32.70 24.07
C GLN A 77 -28.72 -32.40 23.54
N ARG A 78 -29.74 -32.46 24.43
CA ARG A 78 -31.13 -32.15 24.07
C ARG A 78 -31.32 -30.68 23.71
N ALA A 79 -30.67 -29.77 24.44
CA ALA A 79 -30.76 -28.33 24.16
C ALA A 79 -30.03 -27.95 22.87
N VAL A 80 -28.87 -28.56 22.62
CA VAL A 80 -28.11 -28.43 21.36
C VAL A 80 -28.93 -28.92 20.18
N ALA A 81 -29.45 -30.16 20.24
CA ALA A 81 -30.28 -30.73 19.17
C ALA A 81 -31.54 -29.88 18.87
N LYS A 82 -32.16 -29.31 19.90
CA LYS A 82 -33.33 -28.42 19.72
C LYS A 82 -32.95 -27.12 19.01
N ARG A 83 -31.81 -26.51 19.34
CA ARG A 83 -31.29 -25.30 18.67
C ARG A 83 -30.88 -25.60 17.23
N ASP A 84 -30.20 -26.71 17.00
CA ASP A 84 -29.77 -27.11 15.65
C ASP A 84 -30.97 -27.36 14.75
N ALA A 85 -31.98 -28.06 15.24
CA ALA A 85 -33.24 -28.25 14.52
C ALA A 85 -33.98 -26.92 14.25
N ALA A 86 -33.94 -25.96 15.18
CA ALA A 86 -34.54 -24.65 14.97
C ALA A 86 -33.82 -23.84 13.87
N ILE A 87 -32.48 -23.90 13.84
CA ILE A 87 -31.68 -23.24 12.82
C ILE A 87 -31.82 -23.90 11.46
N GLN A 88 -31.87 -25.23 11.42
CA GLN A 88 -32.10 -25.94 10.19
C GLN A 88 -33.45 -25.53 9.58
N ARG A 89 -34.53 -25.54 10.37
CA ARG A 89 -35.86 -25.08 9.92
C ARG A 89 -35.87 -23.61 9.49
N TYR A 90 -35.14 -22.75 10.20
CA TYR A 90 -35.02 -21.35 9.83
C TYR A 90 -34.31 -21.19 8.48
N ASN A 91 -33.18 -21.90 8.28
CA ASN A 91 -32.40 -21.85 7.04
C ASN A 91 -33.20 -22.41 5.85
N GLU A 92 -33.96 -23.50 6.04
CA GLU A 92 -34.84 -24.05 5.01
C GLU A 92 -35.89 -23.02 4.57
N LYS A 93 -36.53 -22.33 5.52
CA LYS A 93 -37.48 -21.24 5.23
C LYS A 93 -36.80 -20.01 4.63
N LEU A 94 -35.59 -19.68 5.08
CA LEU A 94 -34.82 -18.53 4.61
C LEU A 94 -34.57 -18.62 3.11
N GLU A 95 -34.18 -19.80 2.62
CA GLU A 95 -33.94 -19.99 1.19
C GLU A 95 -35.23 -19.84 0.37
N GLN A 96 -36.37 -20.33 0.88
CA GLN A 96 -37.68 -20.13 0.23
C GLN A 96 -38.05 -18.64 0.16
N VAL A 97 -37.91 -17.92 1.27
CA VAL A 97 -38.23 -16.47 1.33
C VAL A 97 -37.27 -15.64 0.48
N LYS A 98 -35.99 -16.02 0.38
CA LYS A 98 -35.05 -15.38 -0.56
C LYS A 98 -35.47 -15.60 -2.01
N GLN A 99 -35.95 -16.81 -2.36
CA GLN A 99 -36.47 -17.08 -3.71
C GLN A 99 -37.72 -16.23 -3.99
N GLU A 100 -38.64 -16.14 -3.04
CA GLU A 100 -39.82 -15.26 -3.15
C GLU A 100 -39.43 -13.79 -3.30
N TYR A 101 -38.47 -13.31 -2.51
CA TYR A 101 -37.92 -11.95 -2.63
C TYR A 101 -37.35 -11.70 -4.03
N ASN A 102 -36.54 -12.63 -4.54
CA ASN A 102 -35.95 -12.53 -5.87
C ASN A 102 -37.01 -12.53 -6.98
N HIS A 103 -38.09 -13.29 -6.82
CA HIS A 103 -39.20 -13.31 -7.77
C HIS A 103 -40.02 -12.01 -7.69
N LEU A 104 -40.32 -11.53 -6.49
CA LEU A 104 -41.12 -10.32 -6.27
C LEU A 104 -40.43 -9.06 -6.81
N TYR A 105 -39.11 -8.95 -6.60
CA TYR A 105 -38.31 -7.82 -7.03
C TYR A 105 -37.53 -8.09 -8.31
N HIS A 106 -37.89 -9.13 -9.07
CA HIS A 106 -37.15 -9.57 -10.26
C HIS A 106 -36.87 -8.42 -11.23
N ASP A 107 -37.93 -7.72 -11.66
CA ASP A 107 -37.84 -6.64 -12.64
C ASP A 107 -36.97 -5.49 -12.14
N LYS A 108 -37.15 -5.08 -10.87
CA LYS A 108 -36.34 -4.01 -10.25
C LYS A 108 -34.86 -4.39 -10.15
N ARG A 109 -34.57 -5.64 -9.79
CA ARG A 109 -33.19 -6.13 -9.69
C ARG A 109 -32.55 -6.22 -11.06
N GLN A 110 -33.28 -6.67 -12.09
CA GLN A 110 -32.81 -6.62 -13.48
C GLN A 110 -32.56 -5.19 -13.95
N GLU A 111 -33.44 -4.25 -13.62
CA GLU A 111 -33.26 -2.83 -13.95
C GLU A 111 -31.99 -2.26 -13.31
N PHE A 112 -31.76 -2.53 -12.02
CA PHE A 112 -30.52 -2.11 -11.35
C PHE A 112 -29.28 -2.76 -11.96
N GLN A 113 -29.32 -4.05 -12.30
CA GLN A 113 -28.22 -4.72 -12.99
C GLN A 113 -27.91 -4.05 -14.33
N ARG A 114 -28.93 -3.72 -15.12
CA ARG A 114 -28.78 -3.02 -16.39
C ARG A 114 -28.16 -1.64 -16.20
N LEU A 115 -28.69 -0.84 -15.27
CA LEU A 115 -28.18 0.51 -14.98
C LEU A 115 -26.75 0.49 -14.44
N ASP A 116 -26.44 -0.46 -13.58
CA ASP A 116 -25.10 -0.67 -13.03
C ASP A 116 -24.11 -1.06 -14.13
N GLN A 117 -24.52 -1.95 -15.04
CA GLN A 117 -23.73 -2.33 -16.20
C GLN A 117 -23.52 -1.15 -17.15
N GLU A 118 -24.57 -0.38 -17.46
CA GLU A 118 -24.50 0.81 -18.31
C GLU A 118 -23.61 1.89 -17.73
N GLU A 119 -23.67 2.13 -16.43
CA GLU A 119 -22.77 3.08 -15.77
C GLU A 119 -21.32 2.61 -15.84
N LYS A 120 -21.07 1.32 -15.58
CA LYS A 120 -19.72 0.76 -15.63
C LYS A 120 -19.14 0.83 -17.04
N THR A 121 -19.90 0.42 -18.05
CA THR A 121 -19.45 0.48 -19.46
C THR A 121 -19.27 1.93 -19.92
N GLY A 122 -20.16 2.84 -19.52
CA GLY A 122 -20.03 4.27 -19.82
C GLY A 122 -18.77 4.89 -19.22
N LYS A 123 -18.48 4.62 -17.94
CA LYS A 123 -17.24 5.08 -17.28
C LYS A 123 -15.99 4.52 -17.94
N LEU A 124 -16.00 3.23 -18.27
CA LEU A 124 -14.87 2.57 -18.91
C LEU A 124 -14.63 3.15 -20.31
N SER A 125 -15.68 3.23 -21.14
CA SER A 125 -15.59 3.77 -22.49
C SER A 125 -15.10 5.22 -22.50
N PHE A 126 -15.61 6.06 -21.60
CA PHE A 126 -15.13 7.44 -21.46
C PHE A 126 -13.64 7.49 -21.07
N ALA A 127 -13.21 6.67 -20.11
CA ALA A 127 -11.81 6.61 -19.70
C ALA A 127 -10.89 6.11 -20.82
N GLU A 128 -11.33 5.11 -21.59
CA GLU A 128 -10.60 4.57 -22.73
C GLU A 128 -10.48 5.59 -23.87
N GLU A 129 -11.53 6.36 -24.16
CA GLU A 129 -11.48 7.44 -25.14
C GLU A 129 -10.49 8.53 -24.73
N GLN A 130 -10.47 8.91 -23.45
CA GLN A 130 -9.49 9.87 -22.92
C GLN A 130 -8.05 9.33 -23.00
N LEU A 131 -7.85 8.04 -22.68
CA LEU A 131 -6.56 7.39 -22.83
C LEU A 131 -6.11 7.37 -24.30
N TYR A 132 -7.02 7.11 -25.24
CA TYR A 132 -6.72 7.14 -26.66
C TYR A 132 -6.26 8.54 -27.10
N LYS A 133 -7.01 9.59 -26.76
CA LYS A 133 -6.66 10.99 -27.09
C LYS A 133 -5.30 11.39 -26.51
N THR A 134 -5.09 11.15 -25.22
CA THR A 134 -3.80 11.49 -24.56
C THR A 134 -2.63 10.67 -25.12
N SER A 135 -2.87 9.42 -25.53
CA SER A 135 -1.83 8.59 -26.17
C SER A 135 -1.45 9.10 -27.56
N GLN A 136 -2.41 9.62 -28.33
CA GLN A 136 -2.12 10.26 -29.61
C GLN A 136 -1.29 11.53 -29.44
N VAL A 137 -1.68 12.39 -28.49
CA VAL A 137 -0.93 13.63 -28.17
C VAL A 137 0.50 13.27 -27.73
N LEU A 138 0.65 12.31 -26.82
CA LEU A 138 1.97 11.84 -26.38
C LEU A 138 2.80 11.32 -27.55
N ALA A 139 2.23 10.49 -28.43
CA ALA A 139 2.95 9.98 -29.59
C ALA A 139 3.39 11.09 -30.56
N GLU A 140 2.56 12.12 -30.77
CA GLU A 140 2.92 13.28 -31.59
C GLU A 140 4.06 14.08 -30.97
N VAL A 141 3.97 14.39 -29.67
CA VAL A 141 5.00 15.16 -28.95
C VAL A 141 6.31 14.37 -28.88
N THR A 142 6.25 13.06 -28.62
CA THR A 142 7.45 12.18 -28.65
C THR A 142 8.14 12.24 -30.00
N ARG A 143 7.39 12.16 -31.12
CA ARG A 143 7.97 12.30 -32.47
C ARG A 143 8.63 13.65 -32.68
N LYS A 144 8.01 14.75 -32.20
CA LYS A 144 8.60 16.09 -32.27
C LYS A 144 9.92 16.13 -31.49
N VAL A 145 9.95 15.61 -30.27
CA VAL A 145 11.15 15.56 -29.42
C VAL A 145 12.26 14.75 -30.10
N GLU A 146 11.95 13.54 -30.58
CA GLU A 146 12.91 12.66 -31.26
C GLU A 146 13.46 13.26 -32.55
N SER A 147 12.64 14.05 -33.27
CA SER A 147 13.08 14.72 -34.50
C SER A 147 14.17 15.78 -34.29
N VAL A 148 14.25 16.37 -33.09
CA VAL A 148 15.27 17.37 -32.76
C VAL A 148 16.63 16.71 -32.51
N ASN A 149 16.66 15.45 -32.04
CA ASN A 149 17.86 14.63 -31.85
C ASN A 149 19.02 15.33 -31.11
N LEU A 150 18.71 16.22 -30.16
CA LEU A 150 19.71 17.01 -29.43
C LEU A 150 20.28 16.27 -28.22
N LEU A 151 19.43 15.56 -27.49
CA LEU A 151 19.78 14.85 -26.26
C LEU A 151 19.32 13.39 -26.33
N PRO A 152 19.97 12.46 -25.61
CA PRO A 152 19.46 11.11 -25.46
C PRO A 152 18.13 11.09 -24.69
N PRO A 153 17.23 10.11 -24.94
CA PRO A 153 15.94 10.00 -24.25
C PRO A 153 16.03 9.95 -22.71
N SER A 154 17.14 9.44 -22.17
CA SER A 154 17.40 9.42 -20.73
C SER A 154 17.51 10.80 -20.09
N LEU A 155 17.70 11.85 -20.90
CA LEU A 155 17.78 13.25 -20.46
C LEU A 155 16.56 14.07 -20.89
N TYR A 156 15.46 13.41 -21.32
CA TYR A 156 14.18 14.07 -21.59
C TYR A 156 13.47 14.46 -20.30
N SER A 157 14.07 15.41 -19.59
CA SER A 157 13.45 16.06 -18.45
C SER A 157 13.86 17.52 -18.37
N CYS A 158 12.92 18.37 -17.97
CA CYS A 158 13.18 19.78 -17.71
C CYS A 158 14.33 19.95 -16.71
N HIS A 159 14.39 19.09 -15.69
CA HIS A 159 15.44 19.15 -14.67
C HIS A 159 16.83 18.90 -15.26
N ALA A 160 16.97 17.87 -16.10
CA ALA A 160 18.24 17.56 -16.74
C ALA A 160 18.69 18.71 -17.65
N ILE A 161 17.78 19.24 -18.45
CA ILE A 161 18.07 20.36 -19.37
C ILE A 161 18.44 21.63 -18.62
N ASP A 162 17.74 21.94 -17.52
CA ASP A 162 18.06 23.08 -16.67
C ASP A 162 19.47 22.96 -16.09
N ARG A 163 19.87 21.75 -15.64
CA ARG A 163 21.25 21.50 -15.18
C ARG A 163 22.28 21.68 -16.29
N LEU A 164 22.01 21.17 -17.49
CA LEU A 164 22.91 21.34 -18.63
C LEU A 164 23.08 22.83 -18.99
N ILE A 165 21.99 23.59 -19.01
CA ILE A 165 22.02 25.05 -19.24
C ILE A 165 22.89 25.73 -18.17
N THR A 166 22.70 25.40 -16.89
CA THR A 166 23.53 25.95 -15.79
C THR A 166 25.01 25.65 -15.99
N TYR A 167 25.39 24.45 -16.46
CA TYR A 167 26.81 24.14 -16.70
C TYR A 167 27.44 25.03 -17.77
N PHE A 168 26.69 25.40 -18.81
CA PHE A 168 27.15 26.35 -19.81
C PHE A 168 27.18 27.79 -19.28
N GLU A 169 26.17 28.20 -18.51
CA GLU A 169 26.11 29.56 -17.93
C GLU A 169 27.22 29.79 -16.88
N ASP A 170 27.58 28.74 -16.13
CA ASP A 170 28.65 28.75 -15.13
C ASP A 170 30.05 28.49 -15.75
N TRP A 171 30.15 28.35 -17.07
CA TRP A 171 31.40 28.02 -17.78
C TRP A 171 32.06 26.72 -17.31
N ARG A 172 31.26 25.76 -16.82
CA ARG A 172 31.71 24.44 -16.35
C ARG A 172 31.82 23.42 -17.50
N ALA A 173 31.18 23.70 -18.63
CA ALA A 173 31.24 22.89 -19.84
C ALA A 173 31.30 23.79 -21.07
N ASP A 174 32.15 23.43 -22.03
CA ASP A 174 32.25 24.12 -23.31
C ASP A 174 31.51 23.36 -24.42
N THR A 175 31.31 22.05 -24.24
CA THR A 175 30.62 21.19 -25.21
C THR A 175 29.44 20.44 -24.57
N LEU A 176 28.46 20.06 -25.41
CA LEU A 176 27.30 19.27 -24.95
C LEU A 176 27.71 17.93 -24.36
N LYS A 177 28.75 17.31 -24.90
CA LYS A 177 29.30 16.04 -24.40
C LYS A 177 29.86 16.18 -22.99
N GLU A 178 30.62 17.25 -22.72
CA GLU A 178 31.14 17.53 -21.38
C GLU A 178 30.01 17.82 -20.38
N ALA A 179 29.01 18.62 -20.79
CA ALA A 179 27.85 18.91 -19.95
C ALA A 179 27.08 17.64 -19.59
N ILE A 180 26.88 16.73 -20.55
CA ILE A 180 26.23 15.43 -20.33
C ILE A 180 27.05 14.55 -19.38
N ASN A 181 28.37 14.46 -19.60
CA ASN A 181 29.23 13.67 -18.72
C ASN A 181 29.20 14.21 -17.27
N LEU A 182 29.28 15.52 -17.10
CA LEU A 182 29.17 16.17 -15.80
C LEU A 182 27.82 15.88 -15.13
N TYR A 183 26.72 15.89 -15.90
CA TYR A 183 25.41 15.54 -15.38
C TYR A 183 25.37 14.11 -14.82
N PHE A 184 25.88 13.13 -15.55
CA PHE A 184 25.90 11.74 -15.10
C PHE A 184 26.87 11.51 -13.94
N ASP A 185 28.05 12.13 -13.95
CA ASP A 185 29.02 12.04 -12.86
C ASP A 185 28.45 12.63 -11.56
N GLU A 186 27.79 13.78 -11.62
CA GLU A 186 27.14 14.39 -10.46
C GLU A 186 25.94 13.55 -9.98
N SER A 187 25.13 13.03 -10.91
CA SER A 187 24.00 12.16 -10.57
C SER A 187 24.47 10.89 -9.87
N TRP A 188 25.51 10.24 -10.39
CA TRP A 188 26.11 9.06 -9.78
C TRP A 188 26.69 9.36 -8.40
N ARG A 189 27.43 10.48 -8.25
CA ARG A 189 27.95 10.90 -6.93
C ARG A 189 26.85 11.14 -5.92
N LYS A 190 25.71 11.71 -6.36
CA LYS A 190 24.56 11.95 -5.50
C LYS A 190 23.90 10.64 -5.05
N ASP A 191 23.70 9.71 -5.97
CA ASP A 191 23.14 8.39 -5.66
C ASP A 191 24.04 7.60 -4.71
N GLU A 192 25.36 7.62 -4.96
CA GLU A 192 26.33 6.98 -4.09
C GLU A 192 26.34 7.61 -2.68
N SER A 193 26.32 8.94 -2.59
CA SER A 193 26.22 9.66 -1.32
C SER A 193 24.94 9.28 -0.54
N GLN A 194 23.79 9.20 -1.23
CA GLN A 194 22.53 8.77 -0.60
C GLN A 194 22.62 7.31 -0.13
N ARG A 195 23.26 6.43 -0.89
CA ARG A 195 23.48 5.03 -0.51
C ARG A 195 24.34 4.93 0.75
N LEU A 196 25.43 5.69 0.83
CA LEU A 196 26.26 5.77 2.03
C LEU A 196 25.47 6.33 3.21
N GLN A 197 24.65 7.37 2.99
CA GLN A 197 23.87 7.96 4.08
C GLN A 197 22.88 6.95 4.68
N ARG A 198 22.19 6.17 3.82
CA ARG A 198 21.30 5.09 4.29
C ARG A 198 22.06 3.99 5.03
N SER A 199 23.27 3.64 4.60
CA SER A 199 24.07 2.64 5.31
C SER A 199 24.54 3.14 6.68
N PHE A 200 24.92 4.42 6.79
CA PHE A 200 25.24 5.04 8.08
C PHE A 200 24.03 5.09 9.02
N GLU A 201 22.84 5.44 8.50
CA GLU A 201 21.61 5.41 9.29
C GLU A 201 21.28 4.01 9.81
N ALA A 202 21.43 2.98 8.97
CA ALA A 202 21.23 1.59 9.37
C ALA A 202 22.24 1.14 10.44
N LEU A 203 23.52 1.50 10.28
CA LEU A 203 24.56 1.21 11.27
C LEU A 203 24.30 1.93 12.59
N ALA A 204 23.86 3.18 12.56
CA ALA A 204 23.50 3.94 13.76
C ALA A 204 22.33 3.27 14.51
N GLN A 205 21.32 2.78 13.79
CA GLN A 205 20.22 2.02 14.40
C GLN A 205 20.70 0.70 15.01
N GLN A 206 21.58 -0.03 14.32
CA GLN A 206 22.17 -1.25 14.88
C GLN A 206 23.01 -0.98 16.13
N MET A 207 23.84 0.07 16.12
CA MET A 207 24.62 0.46 17.30
C MET A 207 23.72 0.81 18.48
N LYS A 208 22.64 1.56 18.24
CA LYS A 208 21.66 1.87 19.28
C LYS A 208 21.00 0.60 19.84
N GLY A 209 20.60 -0.34 18.98
CA GLY A 209 20.05 -1.63 19.42
C GLY A 209 21.06 -2.45 20.22
N ASN A 210 22.32 -2.45 19.81
CA ASN A 210 23.39 -3.13 20.54
C ASN A 210 23.66 -2.46 21.91
N GLU A 211 23.64 -1.13 21.99
CA GLU A 211 23.77 -0.40 23.26
C GLU A 211 22.63 -0.74 24.24
N GLU A 212 21.40 -0.84 23.72
CA GLU A 212 20.23 -1.28 24.50
C GLU A 212 20.41 -2.72 25.00
N GLN A 213 20.87 -3.64 24.14
CA GLN A 213 21.18 -5.02 24.52
C GLN A 213 22.31 -5.12 25.55
N VAL A 214 23.40 -4.35 25.40
CA VAL A 214 24.50 -4.32 26.38
C VAL A 214 23.99 -3.79 27.72
N SER A 215 23.13 -2.77 27.72
CA SER A 215 22.51 -2.24 28.94
C SER A 215 21.65 -3.30 29.64
N GLU A 216 20.88 -4.08 28.89
CA GLU A 216 20.07 -5.18 29.42
C GLU A 216 20.95 -6.31 29.99
N VAL A 217 21.99 -6.73 29.27
CA VAL A 217 22.96 -7.72 29.76
C VAL A 217 23.65 -7.23 31.04
N LEU A 218 24.01 -5.95 31.13
CA LEU A 218 24.61 -5.39 32.34
C LEU A 218 23.66 -5.42 33.54
N LYS A 219 22.35 -5.24 33.33
CA LYS A 219 21.34 -5.40 34.40
C LYS A 219 21.24 -6.86 34.85
N LEU A 220 21.10 -7.78 33.90
CA LEU A 220 21.04 -9.22 34.19
C LEU A 220 22.28 -9.72 34.93
N VAL A 221 23.48 -9.25 34.55
CA VAL A 221 24.73 -9.59 35.24
C VAL A 221 24.73 -9.07 36.69
N ARG A 222 24.18 -7.88 36.95
CA ARG A 222 24.04 -7.36 38.32
C ARG A 222 23.08 -8.20 39.15
N GLU A 223 21.89 -8.50 38.62
CA GLU A 223 20.89 -9.34 39.29
C GLU A 223 21.44 -10.75 39.58
N THR A 224 22.17 -11.33 38.62
CA THR A 224 22.82 -12.64 38.79
C THR A 224 23.93 -12.58 39.85
N ARG A 225 24.71 -11.49 39.90
CA ARG A 225 25.72 -11.30 40.94
C ARG A 225 25.08 -11.20 42.32
N ASP A 226 24.01 -10.42 42.45
CA ASP A 226 23.34 -10.19 43.73
C ASP A 226 22.71 -11.48 44.25
N THR A 227 22.04 -12.24 43.38
CA THR A 227 21.49 -13.57 43.72
C THR A 227 22.58 -14.58 44.10
N LEU A 228 23.73 -14.60 43.43
CA LEU A 228 24.87 -15.43 43.82
C LEU A 228 25.44 -15.03 45.19
N PHE A 229 25.44 -13.73 45.52
CA PHE A 229 25.86 -13.25 46.84
C PHE A 229 24.90 -13.72 47.94
N GLU A 230 23.58 -13.64 47.71
CA GLU A 230 22.58 -14.17 48.63
C GLU A 230 22.69 -15.69 48.80
N MET A 231 22.88 -16.44 47.71
CA MET A 231 23.09 -17.89 47.76
C MET A 231 24.34 -18.24 48.57
N ARG A 232 25.45 -17.52 48.36
CA ARG A 232 26.68 -17.72 49.12
C ARG A 232 26.45 -17.49 50.61
N SER A 233 25.77 -16.41 51.00
CA SER A 233 25.43 -16.15 52.40
C SER A 233 24.65 -17.31 53.02
N LYS A 234 23.66 -17.86 52.30
CA LYS A 234 22.89 -19.03 52.77
C LYS A 234 23.73 -20.29 52.89
N VAL A 235 24.69 -20.51 51.99
CA VAL A 235 25.62 -21.64 52.08
C VAL A 235 26.52 -21.48 53.30
N ASP A 236 27.05 -20.29 53.55
CA ASP A 236 27.86 -19.99 54.73
C ASP A 236 27.05 -20.25 56.03
N ASP A 237 25.78 -19.86 56.08
CA ASP A 237 24.87 -20.13 57.21
C ASP A 237 24.62 -21.64 57.42
N ILE A 238 24.46 -22.41 56.34
CA ILE A 238 24.29 -23.87 56.39
C ILE A 238 25.58 -24.53 56.88
N ASP A 239 26.73 -24.13 56.36
CA ASP A 239 28.04 -24.66 56.77
C ASP A 239 28.29 -24.42 58.26
N TYR A 240 27.94 -23.23 58.76
CA TYR A 240 27.98 -22.91 60.19
C TYR A 240 27.06 -23.83 61.01
N SER A 241 25.81 -24.03 60.55
CA SER A 241 24.84 -24.91 61.22
C SER A 241 25.31 -26.38 61.25
N ILE A 242 25.94 -26.87 60.19
CA ILE A 242 26.53 -28.22 60.13
C ILE A 242 27.68 -28.34 61.12
N TYR A 243 28.54 -27.32 61.23
CA TYR A 243 29.64 -27.29 62.19
C TYR A 243 29.13 -27.36 63.64
N GLU A 244 28.07 -26.62 63.98
CA GLU A 244 27.46 -26.69 65.31
C GLU A 244 26.86 -28.07 65.61
N LEU A 245 26.22 -28.72 64.63
CA LEU A 245 25.64 -30.05 64.80
C LEU A 245 26.71 -31.14 64.99
N LYS A 246 27.87 -31.03 64.34
CA LYS A 246 28.97 -32.00 64.47
C LYS A 246 29.73 -31.90 65.80
N ASN A 247 29.65 -30.76 66.48
CA ASN A 247 30.37 -30.49 67.72
C ASN A 247 29.46 -30.53 68.97
N LYS A 248 28.26 -31.07 68.84
CA LYS A 248 27.39 -31.52 69.94
C LYS A 248 27.55 -33.02 70.16
#